data_AF-A0A8T6ZSC1-F1
#
_entry.id   AF-A0A8T6ZSC1-F1
#
_cell.length_a   1.000
_cell.length_b   1.000
_cell.length_c   1.000
_cell.angle_alpha   90.00
_cell.angle_beta   90.00
_cell.angle_gamma   90.00
#
_symmetry.space_group_name_H-M   'P 1'
#
loop_
_entity.id
_entity.type
_entity.pdbx_description
1 polymer ?
#
loop_
_entity_poly.entity_id
_entity_poly.type
_entity_poly.pdbx_seq_one_letter_code
_entity_poly.pdbx_strand_id
1 'polypeptide(L)' 'LDGNFLYAWGTWGNFPGGMWGVHGISVDEEQNFYVAEVDNGGFQKYVPREGANPDMLVGPPVRSAW' A
#
# COMPACT_ATOMS: atom_id res chain seq x y z
N LEU A 1 17.81 14.64 7.37
CA LEU A 1 16.84 13.59 7.01
C LEU A 1 15.51 14.07 7.57
N ASP A 2 14.87 15.01 6.86
CA ASP A 2 13.67 15.68 7.34
C ASP A 2 12.48 15.15 6.54
N GLY A 3 12.00 13.98 6.96
CA GLY A 3 10.79 13.38 6.40
C GLY A 3 9.56 13.97 7.07
N ASN A 4 8.52 14.27 6.27
CA ASN A 4 7.22 14.68 6.77
C ASN A 4 6.29 13.45 6.78
N PHE A 5 5.90 13.00 7.98
CA PHE A 5 4.89 11.94 8.09
C PHE A 5 3.55 12.46 7.55
N LEU A 6 3.00 11.78 6.54
CA LEU A 6 1.74 12.18 5.93
C LEU A 6 0.56 11.46 6.61
N TYR A 7 0.58 10.13 6.63
CA TYR A 7 -0.49 9.31 7.21
C TYR A 7 -0.06 7.85 7.39
N ALA A 8 -0.85 7.11 8.16
CA ALA A 8 -0.79 5.65 8.30
C ALA A 8 -2.21 5.08 8.36
N TRP A 9 -2.36 3.81 7.97
CA TRP A 9 -3.63 3.09 8.04
C TRP A 9 -3.39 1.60 8.26
N GLY A 10 -4.47 0.87 8.51
CA GLY A 10 -4.45 -0.58 8.74
C GLY A 10 -4.50 -0.91 10.23
N THR A 11 -4.71 -2.20 10.50
CA THR A 11 -4.70 -2.78 11.84
C THR A 11 -4.13 -4.19 11.74
N TRP A 12 -3.54 -4.69 12.82
CA TRP A 12 -3.13 -6.08 12.86
C TRP A 12 -4.34 -7.02 12.81
N GLY A 13 -4.25 -8.09 12.02
CA GLY A 13 -5.25 -9.16 11.99
C GLY A 13 -5.22 -9.99 10.71
N ASN A 14 -5.76 -11.21 10.81
CA ASN A 14 -5.91 -12.14 9.68
C ASN A 14 -7.36 -12.10 9.15
N PHE A 15 -7.76 -10.94 8.62
CA PHE A 15 -9.06 -10.71 7.98
C PHE A 15 -8.88 -9.69 6.84
N PRO A 16 -9.82 -9.57 5.87
CA PRO A 16 -9.70 -8.60 4.80
C PRO A 16 -9.49 -7.16 5.32
N GLY A 17 -8.38 -6.52 4.95
CA GLY A 17 -7.98 -5.20 5.43
C GLY A 17 -7.14 -5.20 6.72
N GLY A 18 -7.07 -6.32 7.44
CA GLY A 18 -6.08 -6.55 8.49
C GLY A 18 -4.72 -6.90 7.86
N MET A 19 -3.62 -6.48 8.47
CA MET A 19 -2.27 -6.65 7.94
C MET A 19 -1.36 -7.40 8.91
N TRP A 20 -0.54 -8.33 8.41
CA TRP A 20 0.49 -9.01 9.20
C TRP A 20 1.71 -9.42 8.35
N GLY A 21 2.87 -8.87 8.71
CA GLY A 21 4.14 -9.19 8.04
C GLY A 21 4.23 -8.66 6.61
N VAL A 22 3.88 -7.39 6.38
CA VAL A 22 4.02 -6.75 5.05
C VAL A 22 5.50 -6.57 4.70
N HIS A 23 5.93 -7.17 3.59
CA HIS A 23 7.32 -7.10 3.11
C HIS A 23 7.47 -6.53 1.70
N GLY A 24 6.37 -6.40 0.96
CA GLY A 24 6.37 -5.85 -0.40
C GLY A 24 5.17 -4.96 -0.62
N ILE A 25 5.39 -3.87 -1.34
CA ILE A 25 4.34 -2.96 -1.81
C ILE A 25 4.56 -2.60 -3.29
N SER A 26 3.48 -2.41 -4.03
CA SER A 26 3.52 -1.93 -5.41
C SER A 26 2.22 -1.23 -5.78
N VAL A 27 2.24 -0.45 -6.85
CA VAL A 27 1.07 0.21 -7.43
C VAL A 27 1.07 -0.04 -8.93
N ASP A 28 -0.09 -0.41 -9.49
CA ASP A 28 -0.25 -0.60 -10.93
C ASP A 28 -0.64 0.70 -11.66
N GLU A 29 -0.77 0.64 -12.98
CA GLU A 29 -1.09 1.79 -13.83
C GLU A 29 -2.52 2.34 -13.59
N GLU A 30 -3.39 1.56 -12.96
CA GLU A 30 -4.74 1.94 -12.55
C GLU A 30 -4.79 2.49 -11.11
N GLN A 31 -3.63 2.76 -10.51
CA GLN A 31 -3.48 3.22 -9.11
C GLN A 31 -3.98 2.22 -8.06
N ASN A 32 -4.13 0.94 -8.40
CA ASN A 32 -4.42 -0.06 -7.38
C ASN A 32 -3.16 -0.33 -6.55
N PHE A 33 -3.31 -0.33 -5.24
CA PHE A 33 -2.23 -0.57 -4.29
C PHE A 33 -2.22 -2.04 -3.85
N TYR A 34 -1.04 -2.65 -3.86
CA TYR A 34 -0.84 -4.05 -3.51
C TYR A 34 0.11 -4.16 -2.33
N VAL A 35 -0.20 -5.06 -1.40
CA VAL A 35 0.69 -5.47 -0.32
C VAL A 35 0.92 -6.98 -0.39
N ALA A 36 2.16 -7.40 -0.15
CA ALA A 36 2.54 -8.81 -0.01
C ALA A 36 2.91 -9.08 1.45
N GLU A 37 2.30 -10.12 2.02
CA GLU A 37 2.34 -10.45 3.44
C GLU A 37 2.93 -11.84 3.67
N VAL A 38 4.02 -11.90 4.42
CA VAL A 38 4.72 -13.15 4.73
C VAL A 38 3.97 -13.93 5.81
N ASP A 39 3.52 -13.25 6.86
CA ASP A 39 2.90 -13.91 8.01
C ASP A 39 1.43 -14.26 7.76
N ASN A 40 0.72 -13.42 7.00
CA ASN A 40 -0.65 -13.71 6.58
C ASN A 40 -0.70 -14.71 5.41
N GLY A 41 0.45 -15.02 4.77
CA GLY A 41 0.57 -16.02 3.71
C GLY A 41 -0.13 -15.62 2.40
N GLY A 42 -0.09 -14.34 2.01
CA GLY A 42 -0.87 -13.87 0.86
C GLY A 42 -0.53 -12.46 0.38
N PHE A 43 -1.46 -11.89 -0.38
CA PHE A 43 -1.41 -10.51 -0.85
C PHE A 43 -2.80 -9.87 -0.75
N GLN A 44 -2.86 -8.55 -0.59
CA GLN A 44 -4.10 -7.79 -0.66
C GLN A 44 -4.00 -6.71 -1.73
N LYS A 45 -5.10 -6.51 -2.47
CA LYS A 45 -5.29 -5.44 -3.46
C LYS A 45 -6.28 -4.42 -2.93
N TYR A 46 -5.91 -3.15 -2.99
CA TYR A 46 -6.75 -2.00 -2.63
C TYR A 46 -7.00 -1.16 -3.88
N VAL A 47 -8.28 -0.89 -4.15
CA VAL A 47 -8.71 -0.03 -5.25
C VAL A 47 -9.03 1.36 -4.66
N PRO A 48 -8.58 2.46 -5.30
CA PRO A 48 -8.99 3.80 -4.91
C PRO A 48 -10.52 3.92 -4.89
N ARG A 49 -11.04 4.60 -3.88
CA ARG A 49 -12.48 4.95 -3.84
C ARG A 49 -12.76 5.98 -4.93
N GLU A 50 -13.97 5.97 -5.46
CA GLU A 50 -14.44 7.04 -6.33
C GLU A 50 -14.31 8.40 -5.62
N GLY A 51 -13.67 9.38 -6.28
CA GLY A 51 -13.41 10.70 -5.71
C GLY A 51 -12.34 10.72 -4.60
N ALA A 52 -11.52 9.68 -4.46
CA ALA A 52 -10.36 9.72 -3.55
C ALA A 52 -9.45 10.91 -3.88
N ASN A 53 -8.94 11.58 -2.84
CA ASN A 53 -7.97 12.66 -3.02
C ASN A 53 -6.68 12.10 -3.64
N PRO A 54 -6.27 12.55 -4.85
CA PRO A 54 -5.05 12.08 -5.51
C PRO A 54 -3.78 12.27 -4.69
N ASP A 55 -3.73 13.31 -3.84
CA ASP A 55 -2.56 13.62 -2.99
C ASP A 55 -2.36 12.59 -1.87
N MET A 56 -3.39 11.78 -1.59
CA MET A 56 -3.39 10.75 -0.55
C MET A 56 -3.31 9.34 -1.14
N LEU A 57 -3.12 9.21 -2.45
CA LEU A 57 -2.90 7.92 -3.08
C LEU A 57 -1.43 7.52 -2.95
N VAL A 58 -1.19 6.23 -2.69
CA VAL A 58 0.16 5.69 -2.73
C VAL A 58 0.60 5.69 -4.19
N GLY A 59 1.66 6.43 -4.50
CA GLY A 59 2.22 6.50 -5.85
C GLY A 59 3.02 5.24 -6.23
N PRO A 60 3.28 5.03 -7.53
CA PRO A 60 4.11 3.93 -7.99
C PRO A 60 5.51 3.97 -7.35
N PRO A 61 6.12 2.80 -7.10
CA PRO A 61 7.48 2.75 -6.57
C PRO A 61 8.41 3.51 -7.52
N VAL A 62 9.27 4.36 -6.97
CA VAL A 62 10.28 5.08 -7.73
C VAL A 62 11.23 4.04 -8.32
N ARG A 63 11.13 3.81 -9.63
CA ARG A 63 12.06 2.95 -10.36
C ARG A 63 13.35 3.73 -10.53
N SER A 64 14.39 3.36 -9.80
CA SER A 64 15.74 3.86 -10.06
C SER A 64 16.14 3.42 -11.46
N ALA A 65 16.26 4.37 -12.38
CA ALA A 65 17.01 4.15 -13.61
C ALA A 65 18.48 4.12 -13.21
N TRP A 66 19.13 2.99 -13.44
CA TRP A 66 20.59 2.87 -13.33
C TRP A 66 21.24 3.64 -14.48
#